data_AF-A0A6M3LEY7-F1
#
_entry.id   AF-A0A6M3LEY7-F1
#
_cell.length_a   1.000
_cell.length_b   1.000
_cell.length_c   1.000
_cell.angle_alpha   90.00
_cell.angle_beta   90.00
_cell.angle_gamma   90.00
#
_symmetry.space_group_name_H-M   'P 1'
#
loop_
_entity.id
_entity.type
_entity.pdbx_description
1 polymer ?
#
loop_
_entity_poly.entity_id
_entity_poly.type
_entity_poly.pdbx_seq_one_letter_code
_entity_poly.pdbx_strand_id
1 'polypeptide(L)'
;MEFHYDYEICKKCGGECCKKMPGAYTPKDIENIFGSVENAVKSGKVAIDWWEGKTPKYFMRPKTIKSNELYDPSWGGECTHLKENGCELTEEKRPSMCKIMKPYPDNNCRCELPKPFTNDKEYAVHLWKKSGIDLSVYG
;
A
#
# COMPACT_ATOMS: atom_id res chain seq x y z
N MET A 1 -9.86 13.15 -10.29
CA MET A 1 -8.64 12.57 -10.91
C MET A 1 -8.87 11.09 -10.95
N GLU A 2 -9.17 10.54 -12.13
CA GLU A 2 -9.28 9.10 -12.31
C GLU A 2 -7.87 8.54 -12.45
N PHE A 3 -7.49 7.68 -11.51
CA PHE A 3 -6.24 6.95 -11.57
C PHE A 3 -6.53 5.59 -12.19
N HIS A 4 -6.21 5.44 -13.47
CA HIS A 4 -6.29 4.15 -14.14
C HIS A 4 -5.01 3.37 -13.90
N TYR A 5 -5.18 2.17 -13.37
CA TYR A 5 -4.11 1.20 -13.22
C TYR A 5 -3.83 0.53 -14.57
N ASP A 6 -2.58 0.53 -15.02
CA ASP A 6 -2.18 -0.12 -16.28
C ASP A 6 -1.83 -1.60 -16.04
N TYR A 7 -2.80 -2.47 -16.32
CA TYR A 7 -2.65 -3.92 -16.17
C TYR A 7 -1.59 -4.51 -17.08
N GLU A 8 -1.51 -4.03 -18.31
CA GLU A 8 -0.59 -4.56 -19.30
C GLU A 8 0.85 -4.25 -18.89
N ILE A 9 1.11 -3.03 -18.43
CA ILE A 9 2.41 -2.66 -17.88
C ILE A 9 2.72 -3.47 -16.62
N CYS A 10 1.78 -3.61 -15.68
CA CYS A 10 2.08 -4.38 -14.46
C CYS A 10 2.35 -5.86 -14.75
N LYS A 11 1.59 -6.46 -15.67
CA LYS A 11 1.79 -7.85 -16.13
C LYS A 11 3.14 -8.00 -16.83
N LYS A 12 3.50 -7.08 -17.73
CA LYS A 12 4.83 -7.03 -18.36
C LYS A 12 5.95 -6.91 -17.34
N CYS A 13 5.70 -6.16 -16.27
CA CYS A 13 6.60 -6.00 -15.14
C CYS A 13 6.51 -7.11 -14.09
N GLY A 14 5.74 -8.18 -14.31
CA GLY A 14 5.69 -9.35 -13.41
C GLY A 14 5.45 -9.02 -11.94
N GLY A 15 4.69 -7.96 -11.65
CA GLY A 15 4.41 -7.52 -10.28
C GLY A 15 5.61 -6.95 -9.50
N GLU A 16 6.64 -6.43 -10.17
CA GLU A 16 7.85 -5.87 -9.53
C GLU A 16 7.55 -4.88 -8.37
N CYS A 17 6.51 -4.07 -8.49
CA CYS A 17 6.09 -3.18 -7.39
C CYS A 17 5.66 -3.98 -6.15
N CYS A 18 4.86 -5.02 -6.34
CA CYS A 18 4.41 -5.88 -5.26
C CYS A 18 5.55 -6.70 -4.64
N LYS A 19 6.58 -7.06 -5.41
CA LYS A 19 7.76 -7.78 -4.91
C LYS A 19 8.68 -6.92 -4.05
N LYS A 20 8.76 -5.63 -4.38
CA LYS A 20 9.65 -4.69 -3.71
C LYS A 20 8.98 -3.95 -2.57
N MET A 21 7.89 -3.24 -2.85
CA MET A 21 7.17 -2.45 -1.85
C MET A 21 5.75 -2.14 -2.34
N PRO A 22 4.71 -2.73 -1.76
CA PRO A 22 3.34 -2.38 -2.12
C PRO A 22 3.02 -0.94 -1.70
N GLY A 23 2.12 -0.28 -2.42
CA GLY A 23 1.59 1.02 -2.03
C GLY A 23 0.71 0.92 -0.76
N ALA A 24 0.34 2.07 -0.19
CA ALA A 24 -0.48 2.14 1.02
C ALA A 24 -2.00 2.07 0.78
N TYR A 25 -2.72 1.69 1.82
CA TYR A 25 -4.17 1.87 1.93
C TYR A 25 -4.49 3.29 2.37
N THR A 26 -5.54 3.86 1.79
CA THR A 26 -6.23 5.03 2.32
C THR A 26 -7.32 4.59 3.31
N PRO A 27 -7.82 5.49 4.18
CA PRO A 27 -8.96 5.18 5.05
C PRO A 27 -10.17 4.65 4.28
N LYS A 28 -10.45 5.23 3.10
CA LYS A 28 -11.55 4.80 2.23
C LYS A 28 -11.31 3.41 1.63
N ASP A 29 -10.06 3.06 1.31
CA ASP A 29 -9.75 1.69 0.87
C ASP A 29 -10.04 0.70 1.99
N ILE A 30 -9.68 1.04 3.24
CA ILE A 30 -9.94 0.17 4.39
C ILE A 30 -11.45 -0.03 4.59
N GLU A 31 -12.23 1.04 4.56
CA GLU A 31 -13.69 0.98 4.63
C GLU A 31 -14.28 0.11 3.50
N ASN A 32 -13.85 0.33 2.26
CA ASN A 32 -14.38 -0.39 1.10
C ASN A 32 -14.00 -1.88 1.07
N ILE A 33 -12.79 -2.23 1.51
CA ILE A 33 -12.22 -3.59 1.37
C ILE A 33 -12.52 -4.44 2.61
N PHE A 34 -12.44 -3.84 3.80
CA PHE A 34 -12.54 -4.55 5.07
C PHE A 34 -13.74 -4.11 5.93
N GLY A 35 -14.40 -3.00 5.58
CA GLY A 35 -15.50 -2.41 6.36
C GLY A 35 -15.04 -1.56 7.55
N SER A 36 -13.93 -1.91 8.19
CA SER A 36 -13.35 -1.15 9.29
C SER A 36 -11.85 -1.43 9.48
N VAL A 37 -11.18 -0.62 10.29
CA VAL A 37 -9.76 -0.82 10.65
C VAL A 37 -9.58 -2.10 11.47
N GLU A 38 -10.48 -2.38 12.40
CA GLU A 38 -10.45 -3.60 13.23
C GLU A 38 -10.52 -4.85 12.36
N ASN A 39 -11.40 -4.87 11.36
CA ASN A 39 -11.51 -5.99 10.43
C ASN A 39 -10.27 -6.10 9.54
N ALA A 40 -9.69 -4.97 9.12
CA ALA A 40 -8.45 -4.96 8.38
C ALA A 40 -7.31 -5.58 9.20
N VAL A 41 -7.15 -5.19 10.47
CA VAL A 41 -6.15 -5.76 11.39
C VAL A 41 -6.38 -7.27 11.58
N LYS A 42 -7.62 -7.68 11.89
CA LYS A 42 -7.99 -9.09 12.07
C LYS A 42 -7.78 -9.96 10.83
N SER A 43 -7.83 -9.37 9.63
CA SER A 43 -7.58 -10.09 8.39
C SER A 43 -6.14 -10.63 8.28
N GLY A 44 -5.19 -10.04 9.02
CA GLY A 44 -3.77 -10.37 8.92
C GLY A 44 -3.13 -9.99 7.58
N LYS A 45 -3.84 -9.26 6.70
CA LYS A 45 -3.37 -8.83 5.37
C LYS A 45 -2.77 -7.43 5.33
N VAL A 46 -2.77 -6.73 6.47
CA VAL A 46 -2.30 -5.35 6.59
C VAL A 46 -1.17 -5.24 7.61
N ALA A 47 -0.40 -4.17 7.46
CA ALA A 47 0.56 -3.70 8.43
C ALA A 47 0.40 -2.18 8.62
N ILE A 48 0.71 -1.70 9.81
CA ILE A 48 0.80 -0.29 10.18
C ILE A 48 2.27 0.12 10.08
N ASP A 49 2.55 1.06 9.19
CA ASP A 49 3.87 1.66 8.97
C ASP A 49 3.81 3.13 9.43
N TRP A 50 4.97 3.78 9.56
CA TRP A 50 5.03 5.19 9.93
C TRP A 50 6.04 5.98 9.12
N TRP A 51 5.76 7.28 9.02
CA TRP A 51 6.74 8.25 8.54
C TRP A 51 7.69 8.65 9.69
N GLU A 52 9.00 8.57 9.45
CA GLU A 52 10.10 8.76 10.40
C GLU A 52 10.35 10.25 10.78
N GLY A 53 9.30 11.08 10.77
CA GLY A 53 9.39 12.46 11.23
C GLY A 53 9.58 12.60 12.75
N LYS A 54 9.66 13.84 13.25
CA LYS A 54 9.79 14.14 14.70
C LYS A 54 8.74 13.47 15.58
N THR A 55 7.57 13.17 15.03
CA THR A 55 6.54 12.34 15.65
C THR A 55 6.15 11.24 14.68
N PRO A 56 6.02 9.97 15.13
CA PRO A 56 5.59 8.89 14.26
C PRO A 56 4.17 9.19 13.79
N LYS A 57 3.99 9.19 12.47
CA LYS A 57 2.68 9.33 11.86
C LYS A 57 2.38 8.06 11.11
N TYR A 58 1.29 7.40 11.50
CA TYR A 58 0.98 6.06 11.06
C TYR A 58 0.11 6.05 9.80
N PHE A 59 0.25 5.00 9.01
CA PHE A 59 -0.61 4.68 7.88
C PHE A 59 -0.66 3.16 7.70
N MET A 60 -1.68 2.65 7.00
CA MET A 60 -1.77 1.22 6.71
C MET A 60 -1.24 0.90 5.32
N ARG A 61 -0.58 -0.24 5.18
CA ARG A 61 -0.15 -0.83 3.90
C ARG A 61 -0.45 -2.32 3.87
N PRO A 62 -0.44 -2.97 2.69
CA PRO A 62 -0.42 -4.42 2.63
C PRO A 62 0.75 -4.99 3.43
N LYS A 63 0.47 -6.09 4.13
CA LYS A 63 1.50 -6.85 4.84
C LYS A 63 2.49 -7.43 3.82
N THR A 64 3.77 -7.43 4.18
CA THR A 64 4.81 -8.09 3.39
C THR A 64 5.19 -9.42 4.04
N ILE A 65 5.67 -10.38 3.25
CA ILE A 65 6.07 -11.72 3.74
C ILE A 65 7.23 -11.64 4.75
N LYS A 66 8.00 -10.53 4.72
CA LYS A 66 9.17 -10.31 5.57
C LYS A 66 8.84 -10.14 7.06
N SER A 67 7.62 -9.72 7.40
CA SER A 67 7.23 -9.43 8.78
C SER A 67 5.90 -10.09 9.14
N ASN A 68 5.81 -10.60 10.36
CA ASN A 68 4.56 -11.07 10.94
C ASN A 68 3.88 -10.03 11.84
N GLU A 69 4.56 -8.92 12.14
CA GLU A 69 4.10 -7.88 13.05
C GLU A 69 3.00 -7.02 12.43
N LEU A 70 2.11 -6.50 13.28
CA LEU A 70 1.14 -5.47 12.87
C LEU A 70 1.87 -4.14 12.63
N TYR A 71 2.74 -3.73 13.53
CA TYR A 71 3.56 -2.53 13.38
C TYR A 71 4.86 -2.89 12.65
N ASP A 72 4.97 -2.49 11.39
CA ASP A 72 6.09 -2.86 10.53
C ASP A 72 6.56 -1.66 9.69
N PRO A 73 7.59 -0.92 10.15
CA PRO A 73 8.19 0.17 9.40
C PRO A 73 9.23 -0.33 8.39
N SER A 74 9.41 -1.65 8.25
CA SER A 74 10.52 -2.19 7.49
C SER A 74 10.44 -1.79 6.02
N TRP A 75 11.62 -1.55 5.45
CA TRP A 75 11.73 -1.24 4.04
C TRP A 75 11.65 -2.53 3.21
N GLY A 76 10.78 -2.45 2.22
CA GLY A 76 10.55 -3.44 1.19
C GLY A 76 9.94 -4.77 1.64
N GLY A 77 9.89 -5.72 0.72
CA GLY A 77 9.35 -7.06 0.91
C GLY A 77 8.18 -7.35 -0.03
N GLU A 78 7.99 -8.65 -0.29
CA GLU A 78 6.94 -9.12 -1.18
C GLU A 78 5.57 -9.00 -0.51
N CYS A 79 4.62 -8.37 -1.20
CA CYS A 79 3.25 -8.18 -0.78
C CYS A 79 2.52 -9.51 -0.64
N THR A 80 1.80 -9.71 0.48
CA THR A 80 1.01 -10.91 0.74
C THR A 80 -0.17 -11.15 -0.21
N HIS A 81 -0.56 -10.12 -0.98
CA HIS A 81 -1.55 -10.23 -2.04
C HIS A 81 -0.95 -10.68 -3.38
N LEU A 82 0.38 -10.72 -3.54
CA LEU A 82 1.01 -11.24 -4.75
C LEU A 82 0.90 -12.78 -4.77
N LYS A 83 0.44 -13.31 -5.90
CA LYS A 83 0.40 -14.74 -6.24
C LYS A 83 1.19 -14.98 -7.52
N GLU A 84 1.36 -16.25 -7.87
CA GLU A 84 2.04 -16.67 -9.11
C GLU A 84 1.45 -15.97 -10.36
N ASN A 85 0.13 -15.81 -10.41
CA ASN A 85 -0.59 -15.17 -11.53
C ASN A 85 -0.82 -13.65 -11.35
N GLY A 86 -0.14 -13.01 -10.39
CA GLY A 86 -0.27 -11.58 -10.10
C GLY A 86 -1.05 -11.29 -8.81
N CYS A 87 -1.55 -10.07 -8.66
CA CYS A 87 -2.23 -9.64 -7.44
C CYS A 87 -3.61 -10.30 -7.29
N GLU A 88 -3.89 -10.90 -6.12
CA GLU A 88 -5.17 -11.55 -5.80
C GLU A 88 -6.34 -10.55 -5.69
N LEU A 89 -6.05 -9.26 -5.52
CA LEU A 89 -7.06 -8.21 -5.44
C LEU A 89 -7.53 -7.80 -6.85
N THR A 90 -8.84 -7.71 -7.02
CA THR A 90 -9.48 -7.07 -8.17
C THR A 90 -9.16 -5.58 -8.24
N GLU A 91 -9.40 -4.93 -9.38
CA GLU A 91 -9.14 -3.49 -9.56
C GLU A 91 -9.70 -2.65 -8.42
N GLU A 92 -10.97 -2.88 -8.13
CA GLU A 92 -11.78 -2.11 -7.20
C GLU A 92 -11.21 -2.22 -5.79
N LYS A 93 -10.76 -3.43 -5.42
CA LYS A 93 -10.22 -3.78 -4.11
C LYS A 93 -8.74 -3.50 -3.95
N ARG A 94 -8.03 -3.01 -4.98
CA ARG A 94 -6.62 -2.63 -4.81
C ARG A 94 -6.52 -1.35 -3.98
N PRO A 95 -5.50 -1.22 -3.11
CA PRO A 95 -5.23 0.04 -2.42
C PRO A 95 -5.09 1.18 -3.44
N SER A 96 -5.64 2.34 -3.14
CA SER A 96 -5.60 3.49 -4.05
C SER A 96 -4.15 3.84 -4.44
N MET A 97 -3.21 3.76 -3.49
CA MET A 97 -1.81 4.05 -3.81
C MET A 97 -1.12 2.96 -4.65
N CYS A 98 -1.65 1.74 -4.67
CA CYS A 98 -1.23 0.72 -5.64
C CYS A 98 -1.74 1.01 -7.05
N LYS A 99 -2.92 1.65 -7.19
CA LYS A 99 -3.49 2.01 -8.49
C LYS A 99 -2.76 3.16 -9.16
N ILE A 100 -2.27 4.11 -8.36
CA ILE A 100 -1.59 5.31 -8.89
C ILE A 100 -0.11 5.06 -9.21
N MET A 101 0.51 4.05 -8.61
CA MET A 101 1.92 3.73 -8.79
C MET A 101 2.18 3.20 -10.20
N LYS A 102 3.14 3.80 -10.91
CA LYS A 102 3.47 3.46 -12.29
C LYS A 102 4.75 2.64 -12.35
N PRO A 103 4.69 1.39 -12.87
CA PRO A 103 5.90 0.66 -13.23
C PRO A 103 6.48 1.24 -14.52
N TYR A 104 7.80 1.35 -14.61
CA TYR A 104 8.49 1.80 -15.82
C TYR A 104 9.24 0.62 -16.48
N PRO A 105 8.69 -0.04 -17.52
CA PRO A 105 9.30 -1.21 -18.13
C PRO A 105 10.73 -1.00 -18.60
N ASP A 106 11.02 0.18 -19.15
CA ASP A 106 12.34 0.51 -19.71
C ASP A 106 13.39 0.84 -18.63
N ASN A 107 12.99 0.86 -17.35
CA ASN A 107 13.85 1.14 -16.21
C ASN A 107 13.75 0.03 -15.15
N ASN A 108 13.93 -1.22 -15.57
CA ASN A 108 13.85 -2.41 -14.69
C ASN A 108 12.56 -2.47 -13.87
N CYS A 109 11.45 -1.98 -14.44
CA CYS A 109 10.16 -1.89 -13.77
C CYS A 109 10.24 -1.18 -12.41
N ARG A 110 11.10 -0.16 -12.30
CA ARG A 110 11.11 0.76 -11.16
C ARG A 110 9.70 1.32 -11.00
N CYS A 111 9.20 1.28 -9.76
CA CYS A 111 7.85 1.73 -9.44
C CYS A 111 7.93 3.10 -8.82
N GLU A 112 7.27 4.07 -9.43
CA GLU A 112 7.26 5.43 -8.93
C GLU A 112 5.83 5.96 -8.83
N LEU A 113 5.60 6.83 -7.86
CA LEU A 113 4.38 7.60 -7.81
C LEU A 113 4.44 8.75 -8.85
N PRO A 114 3.33 9.10 -9.50
CA PRO A 114 3.30 10.22 -10.42
C PRO A 114 3.52 11.53 -9.65
N LYS A 115 4.31 12.45 -10.22
CA LYS A 115 4.43 13.81 -9.65
C LYS A 115 3.05 14.47 -9.52
N PRO A 116 2.77 15.24 -8.45
CA PRO A 116 3.71 15.73 -7.43
C PRO A 116 4.00 14.76 -6.27
N PHE A 117 3.47 13.54 -6.30
CA PHE A 117 3.71 12.56 -5.24
C PHE A 117 5.14 12.01 -5.35
N THR A 118 6.03 12.44 -4.46
CA THR A 118 7.43 11.96 -4.41
C THR A 118 7.73 11.11 -3.17
N ASN A 119 6.84 11.14 -2.17
CA ASN A 119 6.92 10.35 -0.94
C ASN A 119 5.58 9.64 -0.71
N ASP A 120 5.59 8.31 -0.85
CA ASP A 120 4.43 7.44 -0.66
C ASP A 120 3.93 7.46 0.80
N LYS A 121 4.85 7.47 1.77
CA LYS A 121 4.52 7.50 3.18
C LYS A 121 3.88 8.83 3.60
N GLU A 122 4.43 9.96 3.17
CA GLU A 122 3.92 11.28 3.58
C GLU A 122 2.49 11.52 3.10
N TYR A 123 2.18 11.13 1.86
CA TYR A 123 0.82 11.26 1.33
C TYR A 123 -0.16 10.32 2.03
N ALA A 124 0.22 9.06 2.25
CA ALA A 124 -0.61 8.10 2.99
C ALA A 124 -0.95 8.63 4.40
N VAL A 125 0.08 9.09 5.11
CA VAL A 125 -0.04 9.72 6.43
C VAL A 125 -0.98 10.93 6.41
N HIS A 126 -0.88 11.79 5.39
CA HIS A 126 -1.76 12.95 5.27
C HIS A 126 -3.23 12.52 5.19
N LEU A 127 -3.54 11.49 4.39
CA LEU A 127 -4.89 10.96 4.25
C LEU A 127 -5.41 10.34 5.56
N TRP A 128 -4.57 9.55 6.25
CA TRP A 128 -4.91 8.98 7.55
C TRP A 128 -5.13 10.04 8.62
N LYS A 129 -4.25 11.04 8.71
CA LYS A 129 -4.43 12.18 9.62
C LYS A 129 -5.74 12.92 9.37
N LYS A 130 -6.11 13.14 8.11
CA LYS A 130 -7.36 13.83 7.73
C LYS A 130 -8.61 13.03 8.13
N SER A 131 -8.53 11.70 8.20
CA SER A 131 -9.67 10.87 8.62
C SER A 131 -10.00 10.97 10.10
N GLY A 132 -9.06 11.44 10.95
CA GLY A 132 -9.22 11.48 12.40
C GLY A 132 -9.08 10.11 13.09
N ILE A 133 -8.79 9.04 12.35
CA ILE A 133 -8.56 7.70 12.92
C ILE A 133 -7.13 7.64 13.47
N ASP A 134 -6.99 7.34 14.76
CA ASP A 134 -5.70 7.09 15.39
C ASP A 134 -5.31 5.62 15.22
N LEU A 135 -4.30 5.35 14.39
CA LEU A 135 -3.81 3.99 14.17
C LEU A 135 -2.91 3.46 15.30
N SER A 136 -2.46 4.30 16.23
CA SER A 136 -1.54 3.89 17.31
C SER A 136 -2.22 3.07 18.43
N VAL A 137 -3.54 2.99 18.41
CA VAL A 137 -4.34 2.29 19.43
C VAL A 137 -4.65 0.84 19.06
N TYR A 138 -4.29 0.40 17.85
CA TYR A 138 -4.58 -0.97 17.39
C TYR A 138 -3.39 -1.89 17.69
N GLY A 139 -3.57 -2.93 18.50
CA GLY A 139 -2.52 -3.87 18.88
C GLY A 139 -3.07 -5.06 19.63
#